data_AF-A0A952VKP7-F1
#
_entry.id   AF-A0A952VKP7-F1
#
_cell.length_a   1.000
_cell.length_b   1.000
_cell.length_c   1.000
_cell.angle_alpha   90.00
_cell.angle_beta   90.00
_cell.angle_gamma   90.00
#
_symmetry.space_group_name_H-M   'P 1'
#
loop_
_entity.id
_entity.type
_entity.pdbx_description
1 polymer ?
#
loop_
_entity_poly.entity_id
_entity_poly.type
_entity_poly.pdbx_seq_one_letter_code
_entity_poly.pdbx_strand_id
1 'polypeptide(L)'
;MKKSRVSNLLKALACAPCLALAIGFGTAACTPATAHAAVAQGESIDQVIFRDGRIVRGVIESETADSISIFVVVGSIRGASATLYRKADILSIVRGDAVTIDEGNAAVEADEILAPTRDSYSPDRKIVYHIALDGWFGRDVNVTPIKQAVEAARRLQPDYLLIEVNNNWGRFGQDFGDDRYGFDQFGIADDIEPLLRQNLVTHWEKKPEVVVWVKNAMAGAAFIPFFAPNIYFASNGRMGGIGDLGDMFEGVGDQVVVDKQRSLRLARAISMAAPNGYDENIVRAMTWRKFTLYYTMQGGRPVYHTSPVPGAELLTDDGEGPNKDTDEAKVRGEGNDVLTLRASIAQKLGVSKGTADSIEDIMFFLGIVDQYELVSDPSQRIMSRWSSAIDRLERDIPRMFREFNEINVQGDYNERKRARGQQINMLRRIIAQVERYQESLAFSRIGVPPVDQLRVLIERIRLQQLADRP
;
A
#
# COMPACT_ATOMS: atom_id res chain seq x y z
N MET A 1 -57.68 23.65 -31.88
CA MET A 1 -58.02 24.31 -33.16
C MET A 1 -56.93 25.31 -33.48
N LYS A 2 -56.08 25.07 -34.51
CA LYS A 2 -56.12 25.73 -35.85
C LYS A 2 -55.80 27.25 -35.73
N LYS A 3 -54.81 27.89 -36.37
CA LYS A 3 -53.89 27.70 -37.54
C LYS A 3 -52.78 28.78 -37.38
N SER A 4 -51.48 28.57 -37.62
CA SER A 4 -50.73 28.53 -38.90
C SER A 4 -50.95 29.71 -39.87
N ARG A 5 -49.87 30.46 -40.16
CA ARG A 5 -49.35 30.93 -41.49
C ARG A 5 -48.18 31.92 -41.24
N VAL A 6 -46.92 31.72 -41.68
CA VAL A 6 -46.36 31.66 -43.07
C VAL A 6 -46.65 33.00 -43.79
N SER A 7 -45.73 33.83 -44.31
CA SER A 7 -44.31 33.71 -44.68
C SER A 7 -43.75 35.07 -45.15
N ASN A 8 -42.41 35.14 -45.27
CA ASN A 8 -41.65 35.71 -46.40
C ASN A 8 -41.48 37.24 -46.56
N LEU A 9 -40.18 37.61 -46.63
CA LEU A 9 -39.48 38.19 -47.79
C LEU A 9 -38.78 39.56 -47.59
N LEU A 10 -37.44 39.47 -47.54
CA LEU A 10 -36.44 40.17 -48.38
C LEU A 10 -35.97 41.62 -48.08
N LYS A 11 -34.62 41.74 -48.20
CA LYS A 11 -33.72 42.91 -48.45
C LYS A 11 -33.17 43.61 -47.20
N ALA A 12 -31.91 44.02 -47.11
CA ALA A 12 -30.67 43.86 -47.89
C ALA A 12 -29.53 44.60 -47.14
N LEU A 13 -28.26 44.37 -47.53
CA LEU A 13 -27.04 45.14 -47.19
C LEU A 13 -26.58 45.04 -45.72
N ALA A 14 -25.30 44.90 -45.35
CA ALA A 14 -24.05 45.33 -46.00
C ALA A 14 -22.83 44.50 -45.51
N CYS A 15 -21.85 44.28 -46.41
CA CYS A 15 -20.54 43.69 -46.11
C CYS A 15 -19.70 44.57 -45.16
N ALA A 16 -19.07 43.95 -44.17
CA ALA A 16 -17.90 44.47 -43.47
C ALA A 16 -16.84 43.37 -43.36
N PRO A 17 -15.54 43.63 -43.65
CA PRO A 17 -14.51 42.62 -43.64
C PRO A 17 -14.09 42.29 -42.21
N CYS A 18 -14.16 41.01 -41.84
CA CYS A 18 -13.55 40.50 -40.61
C CYS A 18 -12.02 40.48 -40.77
N LEU A 19 -11.37 41.30 -39.96
CA LEU A 19 -9.93 41.28 -39.73
C LEU A 19 -9.58 39.96 -39.02
N ALA A 20 -8.88 39.05 -39.68
CA ALA A 20 -8.37 37.83 -39.08
C ALA A 20 -7.12 38.16 -38.23
N LEU A 21 -7.28 38.17 -36.92
CA LEU A 21 -6.17 38.14 -35.96
C LEU A 21 -5.63 36.71 -35.91
N ALA A 22 -4.49 36.48 -36.58
CA ALA A 22 -3.71 35.27 -36.43
C ALA A 22 -3.04 35.28 -35.05
N ILE A 23 -3.58 34.51 -34.12
CA ILE A 23 -2.91 34.18 -32.85
C ILE A 23 -1.87 33.12 -33.18
N GLY A 24 -0.60 33.52 -33.21
CA GLY A 24 0.53 32.60 -33.32
C GLY A 24 0.62 31.75 -32.05
N PHE A 25 0.27 30.46 -32.16
CA PHE A 25 0.62 29.47 -31.17
C PHE A 25 2.15 29.24 -31.24
N GLY A 26 2.87 29.84 -30.30
CA GLY A 26 4.26 29.49 -30.04
C GLY A 26 4.32 28.06 -29.51
N THR A 27 4.85 27.14 -30.30
CA THR A 27 5.23 25.81 -29.86
C THR A 27 6.40 25.95 -28.89
N ALA A 28 6.12 25.99 -27.59
CA ALA A 28 7.13 25.74 -26.56
C ALA A 28 7.51 24.26 -26.66
N ALA A 29 8.70 24.00 -27.20
CA ALA A 29 9.31 22.67 -27.16
C ALA A 29 9.59 22.33 -25.69
N CYS A 30 8.74 21.50 -25.07
CA CYS A 30 9.11 20.80 -23.85
C CYS A 30 10.26 19.86 -24.19
N THR A 31 11.45 20.15 -23.68
CA THR A 31 12.52 19.17 -23.57
C THR A 31 12.02 18.00 -22.70
N PRO A 32 12.15 16.75 -23.16
CA PRO A 32 11.75 15.60 -22.36
C PRO A 32 12.60 15.55 -21.08
N ALA A 33 11.96 15.34 -19.94
CA ALA A 33 12.64 15.05 -18.69
C ALA A 33 13.47 13.77 -18.87
N THR A 34 14.78 13.88 -18.67
CA THR A 34 15.71 12.75 -18.71
C THR A 34 15.38 11.79 -17.57
N ALA A 35 15.02 10.55 -17.90
CA ALA A 35 14.85 9.49 -16.92
C ALA A 35 16.19 9.23 -16.19
N HIS A 36 16.18 9.27 -14.86
CA HIS A 36 17.38 9.17 -14.04
C HIS A 36 17.74 7.72 -13.73
N ALA A 37 19.05 7.43 -13.81
CA ALA A 37 19.62 6.13 -13.53
C ALA A 37 19.49 5.76 -12.04
N ALA A 38 19.16 4.50 -11.78
CA ALA A 38 19.36 3.91 -10.46
C ALA A 38 20.85 3.98 -10.09
N VAL A 39 21.16 4.02 -8.78
CA VAL A 39 22.54 3.91 -8.29
C VAL A 39 23.15 2.64 -8.88
N ALA A 40 24.22 2.77 -9.65
CA ALA A 40 24.88 1.62 -10.26
C ALA A 40 25.43 0.70 -9.15
N GLN A 41 25.33 -0.62 -9.33
CA GLN A 41 25.96 -1.58 -8.42
C GLN A 41 27.46 -1.25 -8.30
N GLY A 42 27.91 -0.85 -7.11
CA GLY A 42 29.30 -0.53 -6.81
C GLY A 42 29.61 0.95 -6.51
N GLU A 43 28.65 1.88 -6.61
CA GLU A 43 28.87 3.24 -6.08
C GLU A 43 28.89 3.22 -4.54
N SER A 44 29.97 3.72 -3.94
CA SER A 44 30.10 3.82 -2.49
C SER A 44 29.21 4.95 -1.97
N ILE A 45 28.40 4.66 -0.95
CA ILE A 45 27.48 5.63 -0.33
C ILE A 45 28.19 6.32 0.83
N ASP A 46 28.38 7.64 0.70
CA ASP A 46 28.95 8.49 1.74
C ASP A 46 27.88 8.88 2.78
N GLN A 47 28.32 9.12 4.01
CA GLN A 47 27.49 9.67 5.09
C GLN A 47 28.02 11.04 5.54
N VAL A 48 27.16 12.05 5.47
CA VAL A 48 27.42 13.40 5.97
C VAL A 48 26.65 13.59 7.26
N ILE A 49 27.37 13.78 8.36
CA ILE A 49 26.80 14.00 9.69
C ILE A 49 26.92 15.49 9.99
N PHE A 50 25.80 16.16 10.22
CA PHE A 50 25.71 17.58 10.53
C PHE A 50 25.85 17.86 12.02
N ARG A 51 26.24 19.09 12.38
CA ARG A 51 26.36 19.54 13.78
C ARG A 51 25.02 19.59 14.52
N ASP A 52 23.91 19.70 13.79
CA ASP A 52 22.54 19.63 14.31
C ASP A 52 22.07 18.18 14.57
N GLY A 53 22.89 17.18 14.26
CA GLY A 53 22.58 15.76 14.40
C GLY A 53 21.89 15.13 13.19
N ARG A 54 21.57 15.89 12.13
CA ARG A 54 21.03 15.35 10.88
C ARG A 54 22.08 14.51 10.17
N ILE A 55 21.66 13.40 9.56
CA ILE A 55 22.52 12.53 8.75
C ILE A 55 21.97 12.47 7.33
N VAL A 56 22.79 12.80 6.34
CA VAL A 56 22.46 12.70 4.92
C VAL A 56 23.33 11.62 4.28
N ARG A 57 22.67 10.68 3.59
CA ARG A 57 23.32 9.60 2.83
C ARG A 57 23.28 9.94 1.35
N GLY A 58 24.37 9.69 0.64
CA GLY A 58 24.42 9.97 -0.79
C GLY A 58 25.79 9.77 -1.41
N VAL A 59 25.89 10.08 -2.70
CA VAL A 59 27.16 10.06 -3.43
C VAL A 59 27.67 11.49 -3.50
N ILE A 60 28.80 11.78 -2.85
CA ILE A 60 29.39 13.12 -2.92
C ILE A 60 30.03 13.31 -4.29
N GLU A 61 29.50 14.27 -5.05
CA GLU A 61 29.98 14.64 -6.38
C GLU A 61 31.26 15.48 -6.31
N SER A 62 31.28 16.45 -5.40
CA SER A 62 32.44 17.33 -5.21
C SER A 62 32.56 17.80 -3.77
N GLU A 63 33.80 18.00 -3.34
CA GLU A 63 34.14 18.52 -2.01
C GLU A 63 35.17 19.64 -2.19
N THR A 64 34.85 20.83 -1.67
CA THR A 64 35.74 22.00 -1.65
C THR A 64 36.18 22.31 -0.22
N ALA A 65 36.93 23.39 0.00
CA ALA A 65 37.32 23.83 1.35
C ALA A 65 36.10 24.23 2.21
N ASP A 66 35.06 24.79 1.60
CA ASP A 66 33.92 25.40 2.30
C ASP A 66 32.61 24.65 2.12
N SER A 67 32.52 23.74 1.15
CA SER A 67 31.26 23.07 0.80
C SER A 67 31.43 21.64 0.29
N ILE A 68 30.34 20.88 0.33
CA ILE A 68 30.20 19.59 -0.34
C ILE A 68 28.93 19.59 -1.21
N SER A 69 29.00 18.94 -2.37
CA SER A 69 27.86 18.67 -3.26
C SER A 69 27.55 17.19 -3.19
N ILE A 70 26.35 16.81 -2.73
CA ILE A 70 25.97 15.41 -2.55
C ILE A 70 24.64 15.08 -3.23
N PHE A 71 24.61 13.99 -4.00
CA PHE A 71 23.36 13.42 -4.47
C PHE A 71 22.75 12.56 -3.37
N VAL A 72 21.68 13.06 -2.74
CA VAL A 72 21.00 12.36 -1.66
C VAL A 72 20.41 11.05 -2.19
N VAL A 73 20.68 9.94 -1.50
CA VAL A 73 20.12 8.63 -1.82
C VAL A 73 19.09 8.27 -0.76
N VAL A 74 17.87 7.97 -1.20
CA VAL A 74 16.78 7.48 -0.34
C VAL A 74 16.37 6.10 -0.86
N GLY A 75 16.62 5.06 -0.06
CA GLY A 75 16.50 3.68 -0.52
C GLY A 75 17.53 3.38 -1.62
N SER A 76 17.05 3.00 -2.80
CA SER A 76 17.88 2.75 -4.01
C SER A 76 17.82 3.89 -5.03
N ILE A 77 17.15 5.00 -4.72
CA ILE A 77 16.91 6.11 -5.64
C ILE A 77 17.86 7.26 -5.32
N ARG A 78 18.63 7.69 -6.32
CA ARG A 78 19.50 8.87 -6.27
C ARG A 78 18.68 10.11 -6.64
N GLY A 79 18.81 11.17 -5.84
CA GLY A 79 18.17 12.46 -6.13
C GLY A 79 18.64 13.04 -7.46
N ALA A 80 17.75 13.77 -8.15
CA ALA A 80 18.00 14.31 -9.49
C ALA A 80 19.04 15.45 -9.53
N SER A 81 19.35 16.05 -8.38
CA SER A 81 20.27 17.18 -8.29
C SER A 81 21.09 17.08 -7.01
N ALA A 82 22.37 17.42 -7.12
CA ALA A 82 23.24 17.45 -5.98
C ALA A 82 22.83 18.61 -5.05
N THR A 83 22.71 18.31 -3.76
CA THR A 83 22.43 19.30 -2.73
C THR A 83 23.75 19.83 -2.19
N LEU A 84 23.91 21.16 -2.20
CA LEU A 84 25.11 21.82 -1.69
C LEU A 84 24.96 22.08 -0.18
N TYR A 85 25.93 21.62 0.59
CA TYR A 85 26.02 21.85 2.03
C TYR A 85 27.32 22.58 2.39
N ARG A 86 27.28 23.46 3.39
CA ARG A 86 28.48 24.15 3.89
C ARG A 86 29.20 23.28 4.91
N LYS A 87 30.53 23.20 4.83
CA LYS A 87 31.37 22.44 5.78
C LYS A 87 31.28 22.96 7.20
N ALA A 88 30.97 24.24 7.39
CA ALA A 88 30.72 24.81 8.72
C ALA A 88 29.59 24.07 9.47
N ASP A 89 28.57 23.58 8.75
CA ASP A 89 27.41 22.88 9.30
C ASP A 89 27.66 21.38 9.48
N ILE A 90 28.76 20.87 8.94
CA ILE A 90 29.09 19.45 8.91
C ILE A 90 30.01 19.13 10.09
N LEU A 91 29.62 18.13 10.87
CA LEU A 91 30.40 17.59 11.97
C LEU A 91 31.45 16.60 11.45
N SER A 92 31.07 15.68 10.57
CA SER A 92 31.98 14.71 9.96
C SER A 92 31.45 14.13 8.66
N ILE A 93 32.36 13.71 7.78
CA ILE A 93 32.06 12.99 6.54
C ILE A 93 32.67 11.60 6.67
N VAL A 94 31.85 10.56 6.54
CA VAL A 94 32.27 9.17 6.53
C VAL A 94 32.23 8.69 5.09
N ARG A 95 33.41 8.49 4.49
CA ARG A 95 33.55 8.01 3.11
C ARG A 95 33.29 6.51 3.02
N GLY A 96 32.61 6.08 1.97
CA GLY A 96 32.03 4.75 1.80
C GLY A 96 32.96 3.53 1.79
N ASP A 97 34.25 3.68 2.14
CA ASP A 97 35.22 2.57 2.22
C ASP A 97 35.48 2.07 3.66
N ALA A 98 35.00 2.77 4.68
CA ALA A 98 35.36 2.49 6.09
C ALA A 98 34.24 1.87 6.95
N VAL A 99 33.09 1.56 6.35
CA VAL A 99 32.05 0.80 7.03
C VAL A 99 31.59 -0.31 6.08
N THR A 100 32.40 -1.36 5.97
CA THR A 100 31.79 -2.68 5.94
C THR A 100 31.04 -2.80 7.26
N ILE A 101 29.78 -2.39 7.23
CA ILE A 101 28.80 -3.05 8.07
C ILE A 101 28.98 -4.48 7.55
N ASP A 102 29.68 -5.29 8.33
CA ASP A 102 29.43 -6.71 8.36
C ASP A 102 27.97 -6.78 8.85
N GLU A 103 27.07 -6.43 7.91
CA GLU A 103 25.70 -6.87 7.91
C GLU A 103 25.96 -8.35 8.04
N GLY A 104 25.78 -8.85 9.26
CA GLY A 104 25.65 -10.26 9.53
C GLY A 104 24.50 -10.66 8.65
N ASN A 105 24.85 -10.90 7.39
CA ASN A 105 24.07 -11.45 6.34
C ASN A 105 24.03 -12.91 6.80
N ALA A 106 23.21 -13.16 7.82
CA ALA A 106 22.03 -13.93 7.50
C ALA A 106 21.28 -13.24 6.35
N ALA A 107 21.93 -13.20 5.16
CA ALA A 107 21.33 -13.71 3.98
C ALA A 107 20.78 -15.05 4.45
N VAL A 108 19.54 -15.01 4.94
CA VAL A 108 18.58 -16.01 4.52
C VAL A 108 18.82 -16.03 3.03
N GLU A 109 19.59 -17.03 2.58
CA GLU A 109 20.07 -17.12 1.22
C GLU A 109 18.92 -16.61 0.37
N ALA A 110 19.21 -15.60 -0.45
CA ALA A 110 18.43 -15.49 -1.65
C ALA A 110 18.78 -16.77 -2.42
N ASP A 111 18.21 -17.91 -1.99
CA ASP A 111 17.51 -18.78 -2.90
C ASP A 111 16.66 -17.80 -3.68
N GLU A 112 17.28 -17.33 -4.76
CA GLU A 112 16.57 -16.68 -5.83
C GLU A 112 15.52 -17.71 -6.14
N ILE A 113 14.28 -17.43 -5.72
CA ILE A 113 13.18 -18.33 -5.99
C ILE A 113 13.08 -18.28 -7.49
N LEU A 114 13.78 -19.22 -8.16
CA LEU A 114 13.88 -19.30 -9.59
C LEU A 114 12.47 -19.59 -10.05
N ALA A 115 11.77 -18.51 -10.39
CA ALA A 115 10.45 -18.62 -10.96
C ALA A 115 10.64 -19.41 -12.26
N PRO A 116 9.87 -20.48 -12.46
CA PRO A 116 9.91 -21.21 -13.71
C PRO A 116 9.69 -20.22 -14.87
N THR A 117 10.44 -20.38 -15.95
CA THR A 117 10.28 -19.55 -17.15
C THR A 117 9.05 -20.00 -17.92
N ARG A 118 8.49 -19.12 -18.76
CA ARG A 118 7.33 -19.45 -19.61
C ARG A 118 7.56 -20.71 -20.46
N ASP A 119 8.79 -20.96 -20.89
CA ASP A 119 9.16 -22.11 -21.73
C ASP A 119 9.06 -23.47 -21.02
N SER A 120 8.92 -23.48 -19.68
CA SER A 120 8.68 -24.70 -18.93
C SER A 120 7.23 -25.21 -19.01
N TYR A 121 6.34 -24.46 -19.67
CA TYR A 121 4.90 -24.71 -19.72
C TYR A 121 4.42 -25.04 -21.13
N SER A 122 3.34 -25.82 -21.22
CA SER A 122 2.76 -26.17 -22.51
C SER A 122 2.26 -24.92 -23.25
N PRO A 123 2.66 -24.69 -24.52
CA PRO A 123 2.25 -23.50 -25.27
C PRO A 123 0.75 -23.42 -25.52
N ASP A 124 0.05 -24.57 -25.49
CA ASP A 124 -1.39 -24.68 -25.72
C ASP A 124 -2.23 -24.39 -24.47
N ARG A 125 -1.60 -24.20 -23.30
CA ARG A 125 -2.30 -23.93 -22.04
C ARG A 125 -2.14 -22.47 -21.61
N LYS A 126 -3.18 -21.93 -20.99
CA LYS A 126 -3.17 -20.63 -20.34
C LYS A 126 -2.46 -20.72 -19.00
N ILE A 127 -1.50 -19.83 -18.77
CA ILE A 127 -0.79 -19.79 -17.50
C ILE A 127 -1.57 -18.91 -16.53
N VAL A 128 -1.93 -19.47 -15.37
CA VAL A 128 -2.62 -18.77 -14.28
C VAL A 128 -1.66 -18.67 -13.12
N TYR A 129 -1.15 -17.46 -12.85
CA TYR A 129 -0.30 -17.22 -11.69
C TYR A 129 -1.17 -16.83 -10.50
N HIS A 130 -1.12 -17.65 -9.45
CA HIS A 130 -1.96 -17.49 -8.27
C HIS A 130 -1.17 -16.82 -7.14
N ILE A 131 -1.70 -15.74 -6.58
CA ILE A 131 -1.19 -15.07 -5.37
C ILE A 131 -2.26 -15.16 -4.28
N ALA A 132 -1.97 -15.93 -3.23
CA ALA A 132 -2.82 -16.00 -2.06
C ALA A 132 -2.43 -14.93 -1.04
N LEU A 133 -3.34 -13.98 -0.79
CA LEU A 133 -3.23 -12.95 0.23
C LEU A 133 -3.92 -13.44 1.51
N ASP A 134 -3.22 -14.33 2.21
CA ASP A 134 -3.64 -14.93 3.48
C ASP A 134 -2.89 -14.30 4.67
N GLY A 135 -3.54 -14.25 5.83
CA GLY A 135 -2.97 -13.65 7.04
C GLY A 135 -3.44 -12.22 7.31
N TRP A 136 -2.76 -11.53 8.21
CA TRP A 136 -3.18 -10.21 8.70
C TRP A 136 -2.82 -9.09 7.73
N PHE A 137 -3.79 -8.26 7.37
CA PHE A 137 -3.56 -7.11 6.51
C PHE A 137 -2.69 -6.05 7.22
N GLY A 138 -1.63 -5.60 6.55
CA GLY A 138 -0.60 -4.74 7.13
C GLY A 138 0.48 -5.48 7.93
N ARG A 139 0.44 -6.82 8.00
CA ARG A 139 1.51 -7.65 8.57
C ARG A 139 1.97 -8.70 7.57
N ASP A 140 1.09 -9.64 7.25
CA ASP A 140 1.38 -10.75 6.34
C ASP A 140 1.07 -10.33 4.89
N VAL A 141 -0.06 -9.63 4.71
CA VAL A 141 -0.45 -9.01 3.44
C VAL A 141 0.02 -7.56 3.44
N ASN A 142 1.14 -7.29 2.76
CA ASN A 142 1.78 -5.98 2.72
C ASN A 142 2.48 -5.72 1.37
N VAL A 143 2.98 -4.50 1.17
CA VAL A 143 3.54 -4.00 -0.10
C VAL A 143 4.74 -4.84 -0.56
N THR A 144 5.70 -5.10 0.33
CA THR A 144 6.94 -5.80 -0.04
C THR A 144 6.71 -7.22 -0.54
N PRO A 145 6.02 -8.12 0.20
CA PRO A 145 5.80 -9.49 -0.28
C PRO A 145 4.91 -9.55 -1.53
N ILE A 146 3.92 -8.65 -1.65
CA ILE A 146 3.09 -8.56 -2.86
C ILE A 146 3.93 -8.12 -4.06
N LYS A 147 4.78 -7.10 -3.90
CA LYS A 147 5.69 -6.63 -4.96
C LYS A 147 6.58 -7.77 -5.43
N GLN A 148 7.17 -8.53 -4.51
CA GLN A 148 8.01 -9.70 -4.86
C GLN A 148 7.20 -10.77 -5.61
N ALA A 149 5.97 -11.06 -5.18
CA ALA A 149 5.11 -12.03 -5.84
C ALA A 149 4.70 -11.58 -7.26
N VAL A 150 4.38 -10.29 -7.44
CA VAL A 150 4.06 -9.68 -8.74
C VAL A 150 5.28 -9.64 -9.66
N GLU A 151 6.47 -9.36 -9.14
CA GLU A 151 7.71 -9.42 -9.91
C GLU A 151 8.05 -10.83 -10.37
N ALA A 152 7.82 -11.84 -9.52
CA ALA A 152 7.94 -13.24 -9.90
C ALA A 152 6.92 -13.61 -11.00
N ALA A 153 5.67 -13.19 -10.86
CA ALA A 153 4.64 -13.35 -11.89
C ALA A 153 5.06 -12.68 -13.22
N ARG A 154 5.62 -11.47 -13.16
CA ARG A 154 6.06 -10.72 -14.35
C ARG A 154 7.13 -11.47 -15.15
N ARG A 155 8.06 -12.17 -14.48
CA ARG A 155 9.07 -12.99 -15.18
C ARG A 155 8.44 -14.14 -15.96
N LEU A 156 7.32 -14.67 -15.48
CA LEU A 156 6.57 -15.75 -16.11
C LEU A 156 5.67 -15.29 -17.28
N GLN A 157 5.27 -14.01 -17.31
CA GLN A 157 4.31 -13.45 -18.27
C GLN A 157 3.01 -14.29 -18.35
N PRO A 158 2.29 -14.51 -17.23
CA PRO A 158 1.05 -15.29 -17.22
C PRO A 158 -0.05 -14.69 -18.11
N ASP A 159 -1.01 -15.54 -18.49
CA ASP A 159 -2.23 -15.10 -19.16
C ASP A 159 -3.21 -14.48 -18.14
N TYR A 160 -3.27 -15.07 -16.93
CA TYR A 160 -4.12 -14.61 -15.83
C TYR A 160 -3.31 -14.40 -14.56
N LEU A 161 -3.59 -13.31 -13.84
CA LEU A 161 -3.11 -13.06 -12.49
C LEU A 161 -4.29 -13.24 -11.52
N LEU A 162 -4.36 -14.40 -10.87
CA LEU A 162 -5.38 -14.73 -9.89
C LEU A 162 -4.93 -14.28 -8.50
N ILE A 163 -5.68 -13.37 -7.89
CA ILE A 163 -5.42 -12.84 -6.55
C ILE A 163 -6.51 -13.35 -5.62
N GLU A 164 -6.18 -14.28 -4.74
CA GLU A 164 -7.09 -14.76 -3.70
C GLU A 164 -6.95 -13.85 -2.47
N VAL A 165 -8.03 -13.22 -2.04
CA VAL A 165 -8.06 -12.36 -0.85
C VAL A 165 -8.76 -13.10 0.29
N ASN A 166 -7.97 -13.49 1.28
CA ASN A 166 -8.42 -14.19 2.48
C ASN A 166 -7.72 -13.64 3.72
N ASN A 167 -7.87 -12.34 3.99
CA ASN A 167 -7.17 -11.77 5.13
C ASN A 167 -7.82 -12.24 6.44
N ASN A 168 -7.00 -12.51 7.44
CA ASN A 168 -7.46 -12.64 8.81
C ASN A 168 -8.09 -11.31 9.23
N TRP A 169 -9.32 -11.41 9.73
CA TRP A 169 -10.07 -10.29 10.24
C TRP A 169 -10.62 -10.66 11.61
N GLY A 170 -10.21 -9.92 12.62
CA GLY A 170 -10.39 -10.32 14.01
C GLY A 170 -9.42 -9.59 14.93
N ARG A 171 -9.33 -10.05 16.19
CA ARG A 171 -8.38 -9.52 17.16
C ARG A 171 -7.02 -10.19 17.00
N PHE A 172 -6.02 -9.48 16.49
CA PHE A 172 -4.62 -9.90 16.69
C PHE A 172 -4.15 -9.41 18.05
N GLY A 173 -4.50 -10.14 19.11
CA GLY A 173 -3.98 -9.93 20.46
C GLY A 173 -4.42 -8.66 21.21
N GLN A 174 -5.44 -7.91 20.76
CA GLN A 174 -6.06 -6.78 21.52
C GLN A 174 -7.57 -6.68 21.31
N ASP A 175 -8.27 -6.07 22.27
CA ASP A 175 -9.72 -5.83 22.27
C ASP A 175 -10.19 -4.98 21.06
N PHE A 176 -11.40 -5.24 20.55
CA PHE A 176 -12.14 -4.46 19.54
C PHE A 176 -12.59 -3.10 20.11
N GLY A 177 -11.70 -2.41 20.82
CA GLY A 177 -12.07 -1.21 21.57
C GLY A 177 -12.35 0.00 20.68
N ASP A 178 -11.90 0.00 19.42
CA ASP A 178 -12.14 1.11 18.50
C ASP A 178 -11.99 0.65 17.04
N ASP A 179 -13.11 0.52 16.32
CA ASP A 179 -13.15 0.34 14.86
C ASP A 179 -12.49 1.51 14.09
N ARG A 180 -12.07 2.57 14.81
CA ARG A 180 -11.43 3.79 14.30
C ARG A 180 -10.20 3.54 13.42
N TYR A 181 -9.53 2.39 13.56
CA TYR A 181 -8.27 2.10 12.84
C TYR A 181 -8.44 1.29 11.55
N GLY A 182 -9.66 0.82 11.22
CA GLY A 182 -9.89 0.06 9.98
C GLY A 182 -9.51 0.86 8.73
N PHE A 183 -9.82 2.16 8.74
CA PHE A 183 -9.48 3.06 7.65
C PHE A 183 -8.00 3.44 7.62
N ASP A 184 -7.26 3.39 8.74
CA ASP A 184 -5.81 3.67 8.72
C ASP A 184 -5.04 2.65 7.87
N GLN A 185 -5.60 1.44 7.69
CA GLN A 185 -5.05 0.45 6.77
C GLN A 185 -5.24 0.81 5.29
N PHE A 186 -6.06 1.81 4.97
CA PHE A 186 -6.24 2.32 3.61
C PHE A 186 -4.93 2.71 2.95
N GLY A 187 -3.98 3.29 3.69
CA GLY A 187 -2.68 3.67 3.15
C GLY A 187 -1.91 2.49 2.57
N ILE A 188 -2.01 1.31 3.18
CA ILE A 188 -1.37 0.09 2.67
C ILE A 188 -2.02 -0.35 1.36
N ALA A 189 -3.35 -0.29 1.26
CA ALA A 189 -4.04 -0.58 0.01
C ALA A 189 -3.66 0.43 -1.09
N ASP A 190 -3.46 1.69 -0.72
CA ASP A 190 -2.99 2.75 -1.62
C ASP A 190 -1.60 2.47 -2.20
N ASP A 191 -0.69 1.97 -1.37
CA ASP A 191 0.66 1.58 -1.80
C ASP A 191 0.66 0.28 -2.64
N ILE A 192 -0.32 -0.61 -2.42
CA ILE A 192 -0.48 -1.84 -3.21
C ILE A 192 -1.09 -1.55 -4.59
N GLU A 193 -1.98 -0.57 -4.71
CA GLU A 193 -2.74 -0.26 -5.93
C GLU A 193 -1.84 -0.14 -7.19
N PRO A 194 -0.74 0.62 -7.18
CA PRO A 194 0.16 0.70 -8.32
C PRO A 194 0.74 -0.65 -8.75
N LEU A 195 1.00 -1.57 -7.81
CA LEU A 195 1.55 -2.90 -8.11
C LEU A 195 0.59 -3.76 -8.94
N LEU A 196 -0.71 -3.66 -8.63
CA LEU A 196 -1.76 -4.51 -9.19
C LEU A 196 -2.54 -3.85 -10.32
N ARG A 197 -2.31 -2.56 -10.61
CA ARG A 197 -2.99 -1.84 -11.69
C ARG A 197 -2.04 -1.09 -12.61
N GLN A 198 -1.34 -0.09 -12.10
CA GLN A 198 -0.52 0.81 -12.92
C GLN A 198 0.70 0.08 -13.52
N ASN A 199 1.40 -0.68 -12.69
CA ASN A 199 2.60 -1.42 -13.07
C ASN A 199 2.31 -2.51 -14.10
N LEU A 200 1.11 -3.10 -14.07
CA LEU A 200 0.67 -4.08 -15.07
C LEU A 200 0.53 -3.46 -16.46
N VAL A 201 0.34 -2.14 -16.56
CA VAL A 201 0.25 -1.41 -17.83
C VAL A 201 1.63 -0.93 -18.29
N THR A 202 2.49 -0.48 -17.36
CA THR A 202 3.76 0.19 -17.70
C THR A 202 4.98 -0.73 -17.73
N HIS A 203 4.98 -1.84 -16.99
CA HIS A 203 6.18 -2.66 -16.77
C HIS A 203 6.06 -4.10 -17.28
N TRP A 204 4.92 -4.48 -17.84
CA TRP A 204 4.66 -5.82 -18.37
C TRP A 204 4.63 -5.79 -19.89
N GLU A 205 5.33 -6.73 -20.53
CA GLU A 205 5.32 -6.89 -21.98
C GLU A 205 3.93 -7.32 -22.47
N LYS A 206 3.33 -8.26 -21.75
CA LYS A 206 1.94 -8.68 -21.92
C LYS A 206 1.20 -8.47 -20.61
N LYS A 207 0.19 -7.59 -20.64
CA LYS A 207 -0.70 -7.38 -19.50
C LYS A 207 -1.55 -8.65 -19.27
N PRO A 208 -1.50 -9.28 -18.07
CA PRO A 208 -2.37 -10.39 -17.75
C PRO A 208 -3.80 -9.90 -17.48
N GLU A 209 -4.77 -10.80 -17.61
CA GLU A 209 -6.11 -10.55 -17.08
C GLU A 209 -6.09 -10.74 -15.56
N VAL A 210 -6.40 -9.67 -14.83
CA VAL A 210 -6.42 -9.71 -13.35
C VAL A 210 -7.78 -10.22 -12.89
N VAL A 211 -7.76 -11.24 -12.04
CA VAL A 211 -8.94 -11.87 -11.46
C VAL A 211 -8.77 -11.85 -9.96
N VAL A 212 -9.76 -11.32 -9.24
CA VAL A 212 -9.75 -11.32 -7.77
C VAL A 212 -10.81 -12.29 -7.26
N TRP A 213 -10.38 -13.21 -6.40
CA TRP A 213 -11.26 -14.16 -5.71
C TRP A 213 -11.36 -13.78 -4.24
N VAL A 214 -12.55 -13.37 -3.82
CA VAL A 214 -12.83 -12.86 -2.48
C VAL A 214 -13.37 -13.97 -1.60
N LYS A 215 -12.56 -14.43 -0.64
CA LYS A 215 -13.01 -15.25 0.50
C LYS A 215 -13.27 -14.39 1.71
N ASN A 216 -12.33 -13.52 2.04
CA ASN A 216 -12.46 -12.55 3.11
C ASN A 216 -11.60 -11.34 2.79
N ALA A 217 -12.22 -10.20 2.45
CA ALA A 217 -11.56 -8.94 2.13
C ALA A 217 -12.09 -7.84 3.04
N MET A 218 -11.58 -7.78 4.27
CA MET A 218 -12.09 -6.90 5.31
C MET A 218 -11.08 -5.81 5.69
N ALA A 219 -11.57 -4.70 6.27
CA ALA A 219 -10.76 -3.53 6.61
C ALA A 219 -10.02 -2.99 5.36
N GLY A 220 -8.74 -2.62 5.46
CA GLY A 220 -7.99 -2.09 4.30
C GLY A 220 -7.91 -3.06 3.11
N ALA A 221 -7.99 -4.38 3.34
CA ALA A 221 -7.97 -5.38 2.26
C ALA A 221 -9.22 -5.32 1.37
N ALA A 222 -10.33 -4.74 1.85
CA ALA A 222 -11.56 -4.57 1.09
C ALA A 222 -11.41 -3.70 -0.15
N PHE A 223 -10.32 -2.93 -0.27
CA PHE A 223 -10.04 -2.13 -1.47
C PHE A 223 -9.36 -2.92 -2.59
N ILE A 224 -8.65 -4.01 -2.27
CA ILE A 224 -7.90 -4.79 -3.26
C ILE A 224 -8.79 -5.31 -4.40
N PRO A 225 -10.00 -5.85 -4.14
CA PRO A 225 -10.85 -6.34 -5.23
C PRO A 225 -11.18 -5.26 -6.27
N PHE A 226 -11.30 -3.99 -5.87
CA PHE A 226 -11.59 -2.90 -6.79
C PHE A 226 -10.47 -2.59 -7.79
N PHE A 227 -9.27 -3.15 -7.62
CA PHE A 227 -8.16 -2.96 -8.57
C PHE A 227 -8.34 -3.75 -9.86
N ALA A 228 -9.25 -4.72 -9.90
CA ALA A 228 -9.56 -5.53 -11.07
C ALA A 228 -11.04 -5.42 -11.46
N PRO A 229 -11.40 -5.61 -12.75
CA PRO A 229 -12.79 -5.65 -13.19
C PRO A 229 -13.46 -7.02 -12.97
N ASN A 230 -12.66 -8.08 -12.76
CA ASN A 230 -13.11 -9.46 -12.63
C ASN A 230 -13.05 -9.90 -11.17
N ILE A 231 -14.14 -9.68 -10.43
CA ILE A 231 -14.26 -10.08 -9.03
C ILE A 231 -15.21 -11.27 -8.92
N TYR A 232 -14.75 -12.34 -8.29
CA TYR A 232 -15.55 -13.49 -7.90
C TYR A 232 -15.55 -13.63 -6.39
N PHE A 233 -16.65 -14.08 -5.81
CA PHE A 233 -16.76 -14.32 -4.38
C PHE A 233 -16.83 -15.82 -4.10
N ALA A 234 -16.23 -16.28 -3.01
CA ALA A 234 -16.66 -17.54 -2.41
C ALA A 234 -18.11 -17.44 -1.94
N SER A 235 -18.81 -18.56 -1.78
CA SER A 235 -20.21 -18.58 -1.32
C SER A 235 -20.39 -17.90 0.05
N ASN A 236 -19.40 -18.04 0.92
CA ASN A 236 -19.31 -17.35 2.21
C ASN A 236 -18.46 -16.05 2.16
N GLY A 237 -18.10 -15.61 0.95
CA GLY A 237 -17.24 -14.48 0.70
C GLY A 237 -17.82 -13.16 1.22
N ARG A 238 -16.97 -12.34 1.83
CA ARG A 238 -17.32 -11.00 2.28
C ARG A 238 -16.24 -9.96 1.98
N MET A 239 -16.68 -8.74 1.68
CA MET A 239 -15.86 -7.58 1.34
C MET A 239 -16.43 -6.33 2.00
N GLY A 240 -15.70 -5.70 2.92
CA GLY A 240 -16.20 -4.54 3.66
C GLY A 240 -15.53 -4.34 5.00
N GLY A 241 -16.27 -3.85 5.99
CA GLY A 241 -15.72 -3.60 7.33
C GLY A 241 -14.51 -2.67 7.33
N ILE A 242 -14.49 -1.68 6.44
CA ILE A 242 -13.42 -0.67 6.32
C ILE A 242 -13.40 0.26 7.55
N GLY A 243 -14.50 0.32 8.29
CA GLY A 243 -14.70 1.25 9.40
C GLY A 243 -15.32 2.57 8.92
N ASP A 244 -15.68 3.43 9.86
CA ASP A 244 -16.32 4.72 9.58
C ASP A 244 -15.27 5.85 9.51
N LEU A 245 -15.14 6.48 8.34
CA LEU A 245 -14.39 7.74 8.18
C LEU A 245 -14.88 8.84 9.11
N GLY A 246 -16.14 8.77 9.53
CA GLY A 246 -16.72 9.63 10.56
C GLY A 246 -15.97 9.52 11.90
N ASP A 247 -15.81 8.31 12.42
CA ASP A 247 -15.34 8.08 13.78
C ASP A 247 -13.83 8.29 13.96
N MET A 248 -13.05 8.17 12.88
CA MET A 248 -11.58 8.26 12.91
C MET A 248 -11.04 9.60 13.46
N PHE A 249 -11.83 10.67 13.40
CA PHE A 249 -11.44 12.01 13.85
C PHE A 249 -12.30 12.54 15.01
N GLU A 250 -13.14 11.70 15.60
CA GLU A 250 -14.00 12.14 16.69
C GLU A 250 -13.18 12.64 17.88
N GLY A 251 -13.47 13.85 18.36
CA GLY A 251 -12.80 14.45 19.52
C GLY A 251 -11.40 15.01 19.25
N VAL A 252 -10.92 15.05 17.99
CA VAL A 252 -9.58 15.56 17.65
C VAL A 252 -9.65 16.59 16.52
N GLY A 253 -9.05 17.76 16.77
CA GLY A 253 -8.82 18.79 15.75
C GLY A 253 -10.02 19.69 15.44
N ASP A 254 -9.81 20.59 14.48
CA ASP A 254 -10.84 21.52 13.99
C ASP A 254 -11.76 20.82 12.97
N GLN A 255 -13.07 21.05 13.06
CA GLN A 255 -14.07 20.37 12.23
C GLN A 255 -13.82 20.56 10.72
N VAL A 256 -13.35 21.73 10.29
CA VAL A 256 -13.06 22.00 8.87
C VAL A 256 -11.86 21.18 8.40
N VAL A 257 -10.86 20.99 9.25
CA VAL A 257 -9.70 20.13 8.94
C VAL A 257 -10.16 18.68 8.85
N VAL A 258 -10.99 18.22 9.78
CA VAL A 258 -11.58 16.88 9.77
C VAL A 258 -12.36 16.63 8.48
N ASP A 259 -13.24 17.54 8.07
CA ASP A 259 -14.04 17.37 6.86
C ASP A 259 -13.19 17.38 5.57
N LYS A 260 -12.11 18.16 5.55
CA LYS A 260 -11.11 18.11 4.47
C LYS A 260 -10.40 16.76 4.41
N GLN A 261 -10.00 16.23 5.56
CA GLN A 261 -9.33 14.94 5.66
C GLN A 261 -10.24 13.77 5.28
N ARG A 262 -11.53 13.84 5.64
CA ARG A 262 -12.56 12.88 5.22
C ARG A 262 -12.81 12.92 3.71
N SER A 263 -13.03 14.12 3.16
CA SER A 263 -13.29 14.28 1.71
C SER A 263 -12.11 13.82 0.85
N LEU A 264 -10.87 14.11 1.26
CA LEU A 264 -9.66 13.65 0.56
C LEU A 264 -9.56 12.11 0.55
N ARG A 265 -9.75 11.47 1.70
CA ARG A 265 -9.70 10.00 1.81
C ARG A 265 -10.82 9.32 1.04
N LEU A 266 -12.05 9.84 1.14
CA LEU A 266 -13.19 9.33 0.39
C LEU A 266 -12.99 9.48 -1.12
N ALA A 267 -12.48 10.63 -1.58
CA ALA A 267 -12.17 10.84 -2.99
C ALA A 267 -11.09 9.85 -3.47
N ARG A 268 -10.06 9.58 -2.67
CA ARG A 268 -9.04 8.58 -3.00
C ARG A 268 -9.64 7.17 -3.06
N ALA A 269 -10.47 6.77 -2.09
CA ALA A 269 -11.17 5.49 -2.09
C ALA A 269 -12.04 5.30 -3.34
N ILE A 270 -12.84 6.32 -3.72
CA ILE A 270 -13.62 6.32 -4.95
C ILE A 270 -12.71 6.18 -6.18
N SER A 271 -11.57 6.88 -6.19
CA SER A 271 -10.61 6.83 -7.31
C SER A 271 -9.99 5.45 -7.53
N MET A 272 -9.98 4.58 -6.52
CA MET A 272 -9.50 3.20 -6.67
C MET A 272 -10.50 2.32 -7.41
N ALA A 273 -11.80 2.53 -7.19
CA ALA A 273 -12.86 1.72 -7.78
C ALA A 273 -13.33 2.24 -9.14
N ALA A 274 -13.35 3.56 -9.34
CA ALA A 274 -13.86 4.20 -10.55
C ALA A 274 -13.22 3.70 -11.87
N PRO A 275 -11.89 3.46 -11.97
CA PRO A 275 -11.26 3.02 -13.23
C PRO A 275 -11.78 1.67 -13.75
N ASN A 276 -12.33 0.82 -12.89
CA ASN A 276 -12.91 -0.47 -13.24
C ASN A 276 -14.44 -0.43 -13.35
N GLY A 277 -15.04 0.77 -13.31
CA GLY A 277 -16.47 0.98 -13.55
C GLY A 277 -17.37 0.71 -12.34
N TYR A 278 -16.82 0.66 -11.12
CA TYR A 278 -17.61 0.50 -9.90
C TYR A 278 -18.28 1.82 -9.51
N ASP A 279 -19.53 1.73 -9.04
CA ASP A 279 -20.33 2.89 -8.66
C ASP A 279 -19.79 3.52 -7.35
N GLU A 280 -19.64 4.85 -7.34
CA GLU A 280 -19.11 5.56 -6.17
C GLU A 280 -20.01 5.42 -4.94
N ASN A 281 -21.32 5.19 -5.11
CA ASN A 281 -22.24 5.03 -4.00
C ASN A 281 -21.94 3.77 -3.19
N ILE A 282 -21.46 2.69 -3.84
CA ILE A 282 -21.00 1.49 -3.14
C ILE A 282 -19.82 1.85 -2.22
N VAL A 283 -18.82 2.56 -2.76
CA VAL A 283 -17.62 2.94 -1.98
C VAL A 283 -17.99 3.89 -0.84
N ARG A 284 -18.89 4.86 -1.07
CA ARG A 284 -19.42 5.75 -0.03
C ARG A 284 -20.10 4.93 1.08
N ALA A 285 -21.00 4.03 0.72
CA ALA A 285 -21.72 3.19 1.69
C ALA A 285 -20.78 2.25 2.47
N MET A 286 -19.67 1.80 1.87
CA MET A 286 -18.68 0.96 2.54
C MET A 286 -17.78 1.75 3.52
N THR A 287 -17.68 3.08 3.40
CA THR A 287 -16.68 3.91 4.10
C THR A 287 -17.26 4.98 5.01
N TRP A 288 -18.55 5.30 4.87
CA TRP A 288 -19.20 6.37 5.60
C TRP A 288 -20.52 5.89 6.20
N ARG A 289 -20.55 5.71 7.53
CA ARG A 289 -21.72 5.18 8.25
C ARG A 289 -23.00 5.99 8.02
N LYS A 290 -22.89 7.32 7.97
CA LYS A 290 -24.05 8.21 7.76
C LYS A 290 -24.57 8.20 6.31
N PHE A 291 -23.95 7.44 5.42
CA PHE A 291 -24.39 7.35 4.03
C PHE A 291 -25.39 6.20 3.88
N THR A 292 -26.67 6.54 4.04
CA THR A 292 -27.78 5.61 3.81
C THR A 292 -27.94 5.34 2.32
N LEU A 293 -27.89 4.06 1.95
CA LEU A 293 -27.98 3.62 0.56
C LEU A 293 -29.10 2.60 0.41
N TYR A 294 -29.93 2.84 -0.60
CA TYR A 294 -30.94 1.91 -1.08
C TYR A 294 -30.64 1.54 -2.54
N TYR A 295 -31.18 0.43 -3.00
CA TYR A 295 -31.14 0.09 -4.43
C TYR A 295 -32.46 -0.49 -4.92
N THR A 296 -32.72 -0.29 -6.21
CA THR A 296 -33.78 -0.94 -6.99
C THR A 296 -33.17 -1.63 -8.20
N MET A 297 -33.82 -2.65 -8.74
CA MET A 297 -33.39 -3.28 -9.99
C MET A 297 -34.18 -2.73 -11.18
N GLN A 298 -33.51 -2.13 -12.15
CA GLN A 298 -34.11 -1.64 -13.40
C GLN A 298 -33.38 -2.26 -14.60
N GLY A 299 -34.08 -3.05 -15.40
CA GLY A 299 -33.49 -3.72 -16.57
C GLY A 299 -32.32 -4.65 -16.22
N GLY A 300 -32.35 -5.29 -15.04
CA GLY A 300 -31.28 -6.17 -14.56
C GLY A 300 -30.04 -5.45 -14.02
N ARG A 301 -30.08 -4.12 -13.87
CA ARG A 301 -28.99 -3.33 -13.27
C ARG A 301 -29.46 -2.64 -11.98
N PRO A 302 -28.59 -2.49 -10.98
CA PRO A 302 -28.92 -1.73 -9.78
C PRO A 302 -29.02 -0.23 -10.13
N VAL A 303 -30.01 0.43 -9.52
CA VAL A 303 -30.15 1.88 -9.48
C VAL A 303 -30.18 2.28 -8.01
N TYR A 304 -29.22 3.12 -7.63
CA TYR A 304 -28.98 3.53 -6.24
C TYR A 304 -29.79 4.76 -5.86
N HIS A 305 -30.26 4.81 -4.61
CA HIS A 305 -31.03 5.91 -4.04
C HIS A 305 -30.51 6.23 -2.64
N THR A 306 -30.40 7.52 -2.28
CA THR A 306 -30.01 7.97 -0.93
C THR A 306 -31.21 8.26 -0.03
N SER A 307 -32.41 7.97 -0.53
CA SER A 307 -33.69 8.15 0.16
C SER A 307 -34.57 6.94 -0.12
N PRO A 308 -35.48 6.56 0.80
CA PRO A 308 -36.37 5.44 0.58
C PRO A 308 -37.30 5.70 -0.60
N VAL A 309 -37.35 4.76 -1.54
CA VAL A 309 -38.29 4.77 -2.67
C VAL A 309 -39.07 3.45 -2.71
N PRO A 310 -40.31 3.44 -3.21
CA PRO A 310 -41.12 2.22 -3.26
C PRO A 310 -40.41 1.07 -3.99
N GLY A 311 -40.32 -0.09 -3.33
CA GLY A 311 -39.67 -1.28 -3.88
C GLY A 311 -38.15 -1.28 -3.81
N ALA A 312 -37.52 -0.28 -3.17
CA ALA A 312 -36.10 -0.32 -2.90
C ALA A 312 -35.76 -1.18 -1.68
N GLU A 313 -34.65 -1.90 -1.79
CA GLU A 313 -34.03 -2.62 -0.67
C GLU A 313 -32.97 -1.72 -0.02
N LEU A 314 -32.93 -1.71 1.30
CA LEU A 314 -31.93 -1.00 2.10
C LEU A 314 -30.59 -1.77 2.07
N LEU A 315 -29.50 -1.06 1.83
CA LEU A 315 -28.12 -1.59 1.89
C LEU A 315 -27.39 -1.11 3.14
N THR A 316 -27.53 0.18 3.47
CA THR A 316 -26.94 0.80 4.67
C THR A 316 -27.92 1.77 5.31
N ASP A 317 -27.94 1.85 6.64
CA ASP A 317 -28.76 2.81 7.39
C ASP A 317 -27.94 4.01 7.88
N ASP A 318 -28.31 4.61 9.02
CA ASP A 318 -27.61 5.75 9.62
C ASP A 318 -26.67 5.34 10.77
N GLY A 319 -26.73 4.07 11.22
CA GLY A 319 -26.02 3.53 12.36
C GLY A 319 -26.20 4.30 13.67
N GLU A 320 -27.34 4.99 13.84
CA GLU A 320 -27.65 5.79 15.03
C GLU A 320 -28.77 5.14 15.88
N GLY A 321 -28.67 5.28 17.20
CA GLY A 321 -29.70 4.82 18.14
C GLY A 321 -30.04 3.32 17.97
N PRO A 322 -31.30 2.96 17.62
CA PRO A 322 -31.70 1.56 17.44
C PRO A 322 -31.12 0.91 16.17
N ASN A 323 -30.60 1.70 15.22
CA ASN A 323 -29.99 1.20 13.99
C ASN A 323 -28.51 0.85 14.18
N LYS A 324 -27.90 1.24 15.31
CA LYS A 324 -26.49 0.97 15.57
C LYS A 324 -26.22 -0.53 15.65
N ASP A 325 -25.30 -1.01 14.82
CA ASP A 325 -24.85 -2.39 14.84
C ASP A 325 -24.24 -2.80 16.18
N THR A 326 -24.56 -4.02 16.60
CA THR A 326 -23.87 -4.70 17.72
C THR A 326 -22.44 -5.07 17.34
N ASP A 327 -21.54 -5.15 18.31
CA ASP A 327 -20.16 -5.60 18.08
C ASP A 327 -20.13 -7.01 17.47
N GLU A 328 -21.04 -7.90 17.88
CA GLU A 328 -21.17 -9.23 17.27
C GLU A 328 -21.58 -9.17 15.79
N ALA A 329 -22.54 -8.32 15.44
CA ALA A 329 -22.98 -8.14 14.05
C ALA A 329 -21.85 -7.56 13.20
N LYS A 330 -21.09 -6.60 13.74
CA LYS A 330 -19.89 -6.05 13.10
C LYS A 330 -18.87 -7.14 12.84
N VAL A 331 -18.45 -7.91 13.86
CA VAL A 331 -17.45 -8.99 13.72
C VAL A 331 -17.88 -10.08 12.72
N ARG A 332 -19.18 -10.31 12.58
CA ARG A 332 -19.71 -11.26 11.59
C ARG A 332 -19.85 -10.66 10.19
N GLY A 333 -19.75 -9.34 10.03
CA GLY A 333 -20.11 -8.64 8.80
C GLY A 333 -21.58 -8.85 8.46
N GLU A 334 -22.43 -8.87 9.49
CA GLU A 334 -23.89 -8.95 9.43
C GLU A 334 -24.55 -7.58 9.57
N GLY A 335 -23.79 -6.60 10.05
CA GLY A 335 -24.24 -5.24 10.22
C GLY A 335 -24.45 -4.47 8.92
N ASN A 336 -25.20 -3.38 9.02
CA ASN A 336 -25.55 -2.47 7.92
C ASN A 336 -25.28 -0.98 8.23
N ASP A 337 -24.58 -0.68 9.33
CA ASP A 337 -24.03 0.66 9.58
C ASP A 337 -23.13 1.10 8.41
N VAL A 338 -22.29 0.17 7.93
CA VAL A 338 -21.46 0.33 6.73
C VAL A 338 -21.62 -0.89 5.84
N LEU A 339 -21.61 -0.68 4.53
CA LEU A 339 -21.87 -1.74 3.56
C LEU A 339 -20.79 -2.82 3.65
N THR A 340 -21.21 -4.05 3.93
CA THR A 340 -20.39 -5.25 3.73
C THR A 340 -21.01 -6.08 2.61
N LEU A 341 -20.30 -6.18 1.50
CA LEU A 341 -20.72 -6.95 0.34
C LEU A 341 -20.52 -8.44 0.62
N ARG A 342 -21.61 -9.20 0.58
CA ARG A 342 -21.60 -10.67 0.52
C ARG A 342 -21.76 -11.13 -0.92
N ALA A 343 -21.39 -12.38 -1.24
CA ALA A 343 -21.47 -12.94 -2.59
C ALA A 343 -22.79 -12.61 -3.32
N SER A 344 -23.93 -12.86 -2.67
CA SER A 344 -25.26 -12.64 -3.25
C SER A 344 -25.56 -11.15 -3.55
N ILE A 345 -25.25 -10.26 -2.62
CA ILE A 345 -25.44 -8.80 -2.79
C ILE A 345 -24.45 -8.28 -3.83
N ALA A 346 -23.17 -8.68 -3.74
CA ALA A 346 -22.13 -8.27 -4.69
C ALA A 346 -22.51 -8.63 -6.13
N GLN A 347 -23.10 -9.81 -6.36
CA GLN A 347 -23.58 -10.21 -7.67
C GLN A 347 -24.80 -9.39 -8.12
N LYS A 348 -25.80 -9.18 -7.25
CA LYS A 348 -26.98 -8.34 -7.55
C LYS A 348 -26.60 -6.90 -7.92
N LEU A 349 -25.60 -6.35 -7.22
CA LEU A 349 -25.09 -5.00 -7.45
C LEU A 349 -24.10 -4.92 -8.63
N GLY A 350 -23.83 -6.02 -9.32
CA GLY A 350 -22.92 -6.06 -10.46
C GLY A 350 -21.43 -5.85 -10.10
N VAL A 351 -21.08 -5.90 -8.80
CA VAL A 351 -19.70 -5.86 -8.32
C VAL A 351 -18.99 -7.17 -8.62
N SER A 352 -19.67 -8.29 -8.40
CA SER A 352 -19.15 -9.63 -8.68
C SER A 352 -19.68 -10.22 -9.98
N LYS A 353 -18.83 -10.97 -10.68
CA LYS A 353 -19.16 -11.74 -11.89
C LYS A 353 -19.76 -13.11 -11.58
N GLY A 354 -19.54 -13.64 -10.38
CA GLY A 354 -20.03 -14.97 -10.02
C GLY A 354 -19.57 -15.42 -8.64
N THR A 355 -20.17 -16.51 -8.18
CA THR A 355 -19.82 -17.18 -6.92
C THR A 355 -19.05 -18.46 -7.24
N ALA A 356 -17.86 -18.64 -6.66
CA ALA A 356 -16.92 -19.72 -6.92
C ALA A 356 -16.30 -20.20 -5.60
N ASP A 357 -16.40 -21.49 -5.28
CA ASP A 357 -15.87 -22.06 -4.03
C ASP A 357 -14.52 -22.77 -4.23
N SER A 358 -14.08 -22.90 -5.48
CA SER A 358 -12.81 -23.50 -5.88
C SER A 358 -12.12 -22.70 -6.99
N ILE A 359 -10.83 -22.97 -7.20
CA ILE A 359 -10.09 -22.39 -8.34
C ILE A 359 -10.68 -22.92 -9.65
N GLU A 360 -11.10 -24.17 -9.68
CA GLU A 360 -11.73 -24.83 -10.82
C GLU A 360 -13.03 -24.11 -11.23
N ASP A 361 -13.84 -23.67 -10.26
CA ASP A 361 -15.03 -22.85 -10.54
C ASP A 361 -14.65 -21.51 -11.20
N ILE A 362 -13.58 -20.86 -10.72
CA ILE A 362 -13.06 -19.63 -11.35
C ILE A 362 -12.63 -19.92 -12.78
N MET A 363 -11.87 -20.99 -13.02
CA MET A 363 -11.43 -21.38 -14.37
C MET A 363 -12.60 -21.75 -15.27
N PHE A 364 -13.67 -22.32 -14.72
CA PHE A 364 -14.93 -22.56 -15.43
C PHE A 364 -15.58 -21.24 -15.86
N PHE A 365 -15.69 -20.24 -14.96
CA PHE A 365 -16.23 -18.92 -15.32
C PHE A 365 -15.38 -18.18 -16.36
N LEU A 366 -14.06 -18.39 -16.33
CA LEU A 366 -13.15 -17.86 -17.34
C LEU A 366 -13.14 -18.65 -18.65
N GLY A 367 -13.79 -19.82 -18.69
CA GLY A 367 -13.88 -20.69 -19.88
C GLY A 367 -12.58 -21.43 -20.21
N ILE A 368 -11.72 -21.68 -19.22
CA ILE A 368 -10.38 -22.29 -19.40
C ILE A 368 -10.14 -23.55 -18.54
N VAL A 369 -11.19 -24.15 -17.97
CA VAL A 369 -11.09 -25.26 -17.01
C VAL A 369 -10.22 -26.44 -17.46
N ASP A 370 -10.21 -26.79 -18.76
CA ASP A 370 -9.39 -27.89 -19.30
C ASP A 370 -8.08 -27.42 -19.95
N GLN A 371 -7.84 -26.11 -19.97
CA GLN A 371 -6.79 -25.46 -20.78
C GLN A 371 -5.93 -24.51 -19.95
N TYR A 372 -5.75 -24.79 -18.67
CA TYR A 372 -4.92 -23.96 -17.81
C TYR A 372 -3.81 -24.74 -17.11
N GLU A 373 -2.81 -24.00 -16.67
CA GLU A 373 -1.79 -24.47 -15.75
C GLU A 373 -1.65 -23.46 -14.61
N LEU A 374 -1.84 -23.96 -13.39
CA LEU A 374 -1.81 -23.15 -12.18
C LEU A 374 -0.39 -23.08 -11.63
N VAL A 375 0.10 -21.87 -11.39
CA VAL A 375 1.42 -21.62 -10.81
C VAL A 375 1.22 -20.86 -9.50
N SER A 376 1.37 -21.56 -8.37
CA SER A 376 1.21 -20.99 -7.02
C SER A 376 2.46 -21.03 -6.16
N ASP A 377 3.40 -21.95 -6.41
CA ASP A 377 4.50 -22.20 -5.49
C ASP A 377 5.40 -20.99 -5.22
N PRO A 378 5.80 -20.19 -6.23
CA PRO A 378 6.71 -19.06 -5.97
C PRO A 378 6.07 -18.00 -5.07
N SER A 379 4.80 -17.63 -5.32
CA SER A 379 4.09 -16.64 -4.50
C SER A 379 3.85 -17.16 -3.08
N GLN A 380 3.43 -18.41 -2.92
CA GLN A 380 3.22 -19.03 -1.60
C GLN A 380 4.50 -19.04 -0.78
N ARG A 381 5.65 -19.39 -1.39
CA ARG A 381 6.95 -19.32 -0.71
C ARG A 381 7.32 -17.91 -0.29
N ILE A 382 7.07 -16.91 -1.13
CA ILE A 382 7.33 -15.49 -0.82
C ILE A 382 6.49 -15.05 0.39
N MET A 383 5.17 -15.26 0.34
CA MET A 383 4.24 -14.86 1.40
C MET A 383 4.54 -15.61 2.72
N SER A 384 4.81 -16.91 2.65
CA SER A 384 5.15 -17.73 3.83
C SER A 384 6.49 -17.34 4.44
N ARG A 385 7.52 -17.09 3.62
CA ARG A 385 8.84 -16.62 4.08
C ARG A 385 8.74 -15.27 4.77
N TRP A 386 7.93 -14.36 4.23
CA TRP A 386 7.67 -13.05 4.83
C TRP A 386 7.04 -13.18 6.21
N SER A 387 5.90 -13.89 6.29
CA SER A 387 5.15 -14.10 7.54
C SER A 387 6.02 -14.79 8.60
N SER A 388 6.75 -15.83 8.21
CA SER A 388 7.69 -16.55 9.10
C SER A 388 8.85 -15.66 9.58
N ALA A 389 9.32 -14.74 8.75
CA ALA A 389 10.35 -13.79 9.15
C ALA A 389 9.81 -12.83 10.22
N ILE A 390 8.59 -12.32 10.05
CA ILE A 390 7.94 -11.47 11.06
C ILE A 390 7.73 -12.23 12.37
N ASP A 391 7.23 -13.47 12.33
CA ASP A 391 7.05 -14.30 13.53
C ASP A 391 8.35 -14.50 14.32
N ARG A 392 9.49 -14.64 13.62
CA ARG A 392 10.81 -14.73 14.27
C ARG A 392 11.21 -13.39 14.88
N LEU A 393 11.09 -12.30 14.12
CA LEU A 393 11.48 -10.97 14.56
C LEU A 393 10.66 -10.48 15.77
N GLU A 394 9.36 -10.78 15.82
CA GLU A 394 8.50 -10.46 16.95
C GLU A 394 8.93 -11.16 18.26
N ARG A 395 9.67 -12.27 18.18
CA ARG A 395 10.25 -12.96 19.33
C ARG A 395 11.68 -12.50 19.62
N ASP A 396 12.47 -12.35 18.56
CA ASP A 396 13.90 -12.07 18.65
C ASP A 396 14.18 -10.63 19.07
N ILE A 397 13.46 -9.64 18.53
CA ILE A 397 13.64 -8.22 18.87
C ILE A 397 13.45 -7.94 20.36
N PRO A 398 12.33 -8.34 21.01
CA PRO A 398 12.19 -8.15 22.45
C PRO A 398 13.27 -8.89 23.25
N ARG A 399 13.73 -10.06 22.79
CA ARG A 399 14.85 -10.78 23.44
C ARG A 399 16.14 -9.97 23.35
N MET A 400 16.53 -9.51 22.15
CA MET A 400 17.71 -8.66 21.95
C MET A 400 17.64 -7.36 22.75
N PHE A 401 16.44 -6.79 22.90
CA PHE A 401 16.26 -5.58 23.69
C PHE A 401 16.41 -5.85 25.20
N ARG A 402 15.96 -7.00 25.71
CA ARG A 402 16.25 -7.43 27.08
C ARG A 402 17.76 -7.64 27.29
N GLU A 403 18.41 -8.37 26.38
CA GLU A 403 19.87 -8.58 26.42
C GLU A 403 20.61 -7.24 26.42
N PHE A 404 20.18 -6.26 25.62
CA PHE A 404 20.72 -4.89 25.65
C PHE A 404 20.63 -4.24 27.04
N ASN A 405 19.50 -4.38 27.73
CA ASN A 405 19.27 -3.83 29.07
C ASN A 405 20.07 -4.57 30.16
N GLU A 406 20.43 -5.83 29.93
CA GLU A 406 21.23 -6.65 30.86
C GLU A 406 22.74 -6.40 30.77
N ILE A 407 23.23 -5.72 29.72
CA ILE A 407 24.65 -5.38 29.58
C ILE A 407 25.04 -4.36 30.67
N ASN A 408 25.77 -4.86 31.68
CA ASN A 408 26.27 -4.04 32.78
C ASN A 408 27.52 -3.25 32.38
N VAL A 409 27.46 -1.91 32.51
CA VAL A 409 28.57 -1.01 32.21
C VAL A 409 29.31 -0.66 33.50
N GLN A 410 30.24 -1.52 33.89
CA GLN A 410 31.09 -1.36 35.07
C GLN A 410 32.54 -1.73 34.75
N GLY A 411 33.45 -1.44 35.68
CA GLY A 411 34.85 -1.79 35.55
C GLY A 411 35.73 -0.64 35.06
N ASP A 412 36.92 -0.98 34.55
CA ASP A 412 37.89 -0.01 34.04
C ASP A 412 37.42 0.67 32.74
N TYR A 413 38.17 1.67 32.25
CA TYR A 413 37.81 2.37 31.02
C TYR A 413 37.65 1.43 29.81
N ASN A 414 38.49 0.40 29.69
CA ASN A 414 38.45 -0.54 28.57
C ASN A 414 37.24 -1.48 28.66
N GLU A 415 36.91 -1.95 29.86
CA GLU A 415 35.73 -2.78 30.14
C GLU A 415 34.44 -2.00 29.84
N ARG A 416 34.32 -0.76 30.35
CA ARG A 416 33.17 0.11 30.05
C ARG A 416 33.05 0.39 28.56
N LYS A 417 34.18 0.69 27.89
CA LYS A 417 34.21 0.89 26.44
C LYS A 417 33.72 -0.34 25.67
N ARG A 418 34.13 -1.55 26.09
CA ARG A 418 33.69 -2.81 25.47
C ARG A 418 32.20 -3.05 25.66
N ALA A 419 31.69 -2.88 26.88
CA ALA A 419 30.26 -3.03 27.21
C ALA A 419 29.39 -2.05 26.40
N ARG A 420 29.79 -0.78 26.33
CA ARG A 420 29.10 0.23 25.49
C ARG A 420 29.14 -0.11 23.99
N GLY A 421 30.27 -0.64 23.51
CA GLY A 421 30.38 -1.15 22.15
C GLY A 421 29.38 -2.28 21.85
N GLN A 422 29.22 -3.22 22.80
CA GLN A 422 28.22 -4.29 22.70
C GLN A 422 26.79 -3.73 22.68
N GLN A 423 26.47 -2.77 23.56
CA GLN A 423 25.17 -2.10 23.58
C GLN A 423 24.84 -1.43 22.24
N ILE A 424 25.78 -0.64 21.69
CA ILE A 424 25.61 0.03 20.40
C ILE A 424 25.39 -0.99 19.28
N ASN A 425 26.15 -2.08 19.26
CA ASN A 425 26.01 -3.12 18.24
C ASN A 425 24.66 -3.84 18.33
N MET A 426 24.14 -4.10 19.55
CA MET A 426 22.82 -4.69 19.74
C MET A 426 21.71 -3.76 19.22
N LEU A 427 21.76 -2.48 19.58
CA LEU A 427 20.78 -1.49 19.10
C LEU A 427 20.81 -1.36 17.57
N ARG A 428 22.00 -1.38 16.95
CA ARG A 428 22.14 -1.35 15.49
C ARG A 428 21.51 -2.57 14.81
N ARG A 429 21.67 -3.76 15.38
CA ARG A 429 21.04 -4.99 14.87
C ARG A 429 19.52 -4.90 14.94
N ILE A 430 18.98 -4.42 16.07
CA ILE A 430 17.54 -4.18 16.23
C ILE A 430 17.04 -3.19 15.19
N ILE A 431 17.71 -2.04 15.04
CA ILE A 431 17.34 -1.01 14.05
C ILE A 431 17.32 -1.60 12.63
N ALA A 432 18.37 -2.31 12.22
CA ALA A 432 18.45 -2.89 10.87
C ALA A 432 17.30 -3.87 10.59
N GLN A 433 16.94 -4.71 11.57
CA GLN A 433 15.80 -5.62 11.42
C GLN A 433 14.46 -4.89 11.38
N VAL A 434 14.27 -3.90 12.26
CA VAL A 434 13.03 -3.13 12.29
C VAL A 434 12.86 -2.35 11.00
N GLU A 435 13.87 -1.64 10.51
CA GLU A 435 13.78 -0.84 9.27
C GLU A 435 13.44 -1.71 8.06
N ARG A 436 14.03 -2.92 7.98
CA ARG A 436 13.77 -3.86 6.87
C ARG A 436 12.32 -4.36 6.83
N TYR A 437 11.65 -4.46 7.99
CA TYR A 437 10.29 -4.99 8.12
C TYR A 437 9.33 -3.96 8.74
N GLN A 438 9.66 -2.67 8.64
CA GLN A 438 8.94 -1.59 9.32
C GLN A 438 7.47 -1.48 8.89
N GLU A 439 7.18 -1.90 7.65
CA GLU A 439 5.81 -1.93 7.12
C GLU A 439 4.92 -2.93 7.87
N SER A 440 5.49 -3.95 8.51
CA SER A 440 4.75 -5.06 9.13
C SER A 440 4.98 -5.21 10.63
N LEU A 441 6.01 -4.57 11.18
CA LEU A 441 6.34 -4.58 12.59
C LEU A 441 5.75 -3.36 13.31
N ALA A 442 4.86 -3.61 14.26
CA ALA A 442 4.37 -2.57 15.17
C ALA A 442 5.25 -2.50 16.43
N PHE A 443 5.87 -1.34 16.69
CA PHE A 443 6.72 -1.10 17.87
C PHE A 443 6.04 -1.43 19.21
N SER A 444 4.77 -1.03 19.34
CA SER A 444 3.94 -1.30 20.51
C SER A 444 3.78 -2.80 20.77
N ARG A 445 3.73 -3.62 19.72
CA ARG A 445 3.57 -5.07 19.80
C ARG A 445 4.86 -5.77 20.22
N ILE A 446 5.99 -5.36 19.66
CA ILE A 446 7.29 -5.98 19.95
C ILE A 446 7.94 -5.44 21.23
N GLY A 447 7.35 -4.42 21.87
CA GLY A 447 7.79 -3.90 23.16
C GLY A 447 9.15 -3.19 23.10
N VAL A 448 9.47 -2.55 21.96
CA VAL A 448 10.70 -1.76 21.81
C VAL A 448 10.39 -0.32 21.40
N PRO A 449 11.25 0.64 21.79
CA PRO A 449 11.11 2.03 21.35
C PRO A 449 11.13 2.18 19.81
N PRO A 450 10.48 3.23 19.27
CA PRO A 450 10.64 3.63 17.87
C PRO A 450 12.11 3.77 17.45
N VAL A 451 12.41 3.52 16.17
CA VAL A 451 13.79 3.56 15.62
C VAL A 451 14.52 4.85 15.96
N ASP A 452 13.87 6.00 15.89
CA ASP A 452 14.50 7.28 16.22
C ASP A 452 14.92 7.36 17.69
N GLN A 453 14.13 6.79 18.61
CA GLN A 453 14.52 6.70 20.01
C GLN A 453 15.68 5.72 20.20
N LEU A 454 15.72 4.61 19.48
CA LEU A 454 16.86 3.68 19.50
C LEU A 454 18.15 4.37 19.00
N ARG A 455 18.06 5.21 17.97
CA ARG A 455 19.18 6.03 17.49
C ARG A 455 19.63 7.06 18.53
N VAL A 456 18.69 7.73 19.20
CA VAL A 456 19.00 8.64 20.33
C VAL A 456 19.71 7.90 21.48
N LEU A 457 19.29 6.67 21.79
CA LEU A 457 19.97 5.83 22.79
C LEU A 457 21.41 5.52 22.39
N ILE A 458 21.68 5.22 21.11
CA ILE A 458 23.05 5.03 20.60
C ILE A 458 23.89 6.30 20.83
N GLU A 459 23.39 7.47 20.48
CA GLU A 459 24.11 8.73 20.67
C GLU A 459 24.37 9.03 22.15
N ARG A 460 23.40 8.77 23.02
CA ARG A 460 23.57 8.89 24.46
C ARG A 460 24.69 7.99 24.97
N ILE A 461 24.75 6.74 24.53
CA ILE A 461 25.81 5.79 24.92
C ILE A 461 27.18 6.27 24.42
N ARG A 462 27.26 6.82 23.20
CA ARG A 462 28.50 7.40 22.66
C ARG A 462 29.00 8.59 23.49
N LEU A 463 28.11 9.50 23.88
CA LEU A 463 28.46 10.64 24.74
C LEU A 463 28.98 10.18 26.11
N GLN A 464 28.34 9.16 26.70
CA GLN A 464 28.82 8.58 27.95
C GLN A 464 30.20 7.93 27.80
N GLN A 465 30.46 7.25 26.69
CA GLN A 465 31.79 6.70 26.39
C GLN A 465 32.87 7.78 26.23
N LEU A 466 32.52 8.95 25.69
CA LEU A 466 33.44 10.08 25.60
C LEU A 466 33.74 10.68 26.98
N ALA A 467 32.73 10.79 27.83
CA ALA A 467 32.89 11.26 29.21
C ALA A 467 33.72 10.30 30.09
N ASP A 468 33.77 9.02 29.73
CA ASP A 468 34.58 8.00 30.39
C ASP A 468 36.10 8.13 30.10
N ARG A 469 36.51 8.95 29.11
CA ARG A 469 37.93 9.10 28.75
C ARG A 469 38.72 9.74 29.91
N PRO A 470 39.88 9.16 30.29
CA PRO A 470 40.71 9.65 31.38
C PRO A 470 41.39 11.00 31.09
#